data_AF-A0AAN5I8C1-F1
#
_entry.id   AF-A0AAN5I8C1-F1
#
_cell.length_a   1.000
_cell.length_b   1.000
_cell.length_c   1.000
_cell.angle_alpha   90.00
_cell.angle_beta   90.00
_cell.angle_gamma   90.00
#
_symmetry.space_group_name_H-M   'P 1'
#
loop_
_entity.id
_entity.type
_entity.pdbx_description
1 polymer ?
#
loop_
_entity_poly.entity_id
_entity_poly.type
_entity_poly.pdbx_seq_one_letter_code
_entity_poly.pdbx_strand_id
1 'polypeptide(L)'
;QGVSWLVHANSRVLFGHYYAILIFQGAAYGLLYGFEFVRLRFACWHFDFRIVMVIRSAAIAAILASHWIMVSVSVERLISSIWPLQFEQCTRRFFGFFIGSSIIAISFVVTFYALSDGFRLFATTRNVLKMDLRIKDNKEAYDLTFQVMAYTYVPSSLIFAADCYLNFFKKRKQNITGSLAISYQYAENRKVISIILPLEITNATVTIFGTIAQAVYNAVNPDATEIQRSLFVELTALSSLFPLAFAIIIEWRVGYR
;
A
#
# COMPACT_ATOMS: atom_id res chain seq x y z
N GLN A 1 -3.49 -10.07 19.22
CA GLN A 1 -4.64 -9.47 19.94
C GLN A 1 -5.00 -8.08 19.41
N GLY A 2 -4.08 -7.32 18.80
CA GLY A 2 -4.32 -5.92 18.39
C GLY A 2 -5.30 -5.63 17.23
N VAL A 3 -5.89 -6.66 16.61
CA VAL A 3 -6.89 -6.50 15.52
C VAL A 3 -8.31 -6.88 15.95
N SER A 4 -8.52 -7.15 17.25
CA SER A 4 -9.82 -7.56 17.82
C SER A 4 -10.94 -6.55 17.55
N TRP A 5 -10.61 -5.27 17.41
CA TRP A 5 -11.52 -4.17 17.13
C TRP A 5 -12.13 -4.20 15.71
N LEU A 6 -11.51 -4.90 14.75
CA LEU A 6 -12.15 -5.21 13.47
C LEU A 6 -13.15 -6.34 13.74
N VAL A 7 -14.44 -6.17 13.50
CA VAL A 7 -15.43 -7.18 13.92
C VAL A 7 -15.56 -8.30 12.88
N HIS A 8 -15.49 -7.95 11.60
CA HIS A 8 -15.55 -8.92 10.52
C HIS A 8 -14.29 -9.77 10.44
N ALA A 9 -14.47 -11.10 10.42
CA ALA A 9 -13.37 -12.04 10.36
C ALA A 9 -12.50 -11.85 9.11
N ASN A 10 -13.11 -11.52 7.97
CA ASN A 10 -12.38 -11.28 6.72
C ASN A 10 -11.54 -9.99 6.81
N SER A 11 -12.11 -8.88 7.27
CA SER A 11 -11.35 -7.66 7.56
C SER A 11 -10.19 -7.90 8.54
N ARG A 12 -10.37 -8.71 9.61
CA ARG A 12 -9.28 -9.08 10.53
C ARG A 12 -8.13 -9.77 9.80
N VAL A 13 -8.45 -10.76 8.97
CA VAL A 13 -7.45 -11.52 8.22
C VAL A 13 -6.74 -10.64 7.20
N LEU A 14 -7.49 -9.83 6.44
CA LEU A 14 -6.93 -8.90 5.45
C LEU A 14 -6.02 -7.87 6.11
N PHE A 15 -6.42 -7.31 7.25
CA PHE A 15 -5.59 -6.35 7.98
C PHE A 15 -4.34 -7.00 8.59
N GLY A 16 -4.41 -8.28 8.96
CA GLY A 16 -3.22 -9.06 9.33
C GLY A 16 -2.21 -9.17 8.18
N HIS A 17 -2.67 -9.43 6.96
CA HIS A 17 -1.81 -9.42 5.77
C HIS A 17 -1.24 -8.03 5.51
N TYR A 18 -2.07 -6.98 5.61
CA TYR A 18 -1.63 -5.59 5.47
C TYR A 18 -0.47 -5.27 6.41
N TYR A 19 -0.60 -5.62 7.70
CA TYR A 19 0.43 -5.40 8.69
C TYR A 19 1.73 -6.16 8.40
N ALA A 20 1.61 -7.44 8.03
CA ALA A 20 2.77 -8.27 7.67
C ALA A 20 3.52 -7.68 6.46
N ILE A 21 2.80 -7.20 5.45
CA ILE A 21 3.38 -6.56 4.27
C ILE A 21 4.07 -5.25 4.62
N LEU A 22 3.50 -4.43 5.50
CA LEU A 22 4.15 -3.19 5.95
C LEU A 22 5.46 -3.46 6.69
N ILE A 23 5.51 -4.48 7.56
CA ILE A 23 6.76 -4.90 8.21
C ILE A 23 7.77 -5.35 7.16
N PHE A 24 7.35 -6.20 6.23
CA PHE A 24 8.20 -6.69 5.15
C PHE A 24 8.74 -5.55 4.28
N GLN A 25 7.89 -4.60 3.91
CA GLN A 25 8.25 -3.41 3.16
C GLN A 25 9.28 -2.55 3.91
N GLY A 26 9.05 -2.30 5.21
CA GLY A 26 9.99 -1.56 6.05
C GLY A 26 11.34 -2.25 6.17
N ALA A 27 11.34 -3.58 6.34
CA ALA A 27 12.56 -4.38 6.35
C ALA A 27 13.29 -4.34 4.99
N ALA A 28 12.56 -4.45 3.87
CA ALA A 28 13.13 -4.39 2.53
C ALA A 28 13.81 -3.04 2.26
N TYR A 29 13.14 -1.92 2.58
CA TYR A 29 13.76 -0.59 2.46
C TYR A 29 14.92 -0.40 3.44
N GLY A 30 14.79 -0.86 4.68
CA GLY A 30 15.88 -0.81 5.66
C GLY A 30 17.13 -1.55 5.19
N LEU A 31 16.96 -2.74 4.61
CA LEU A 31 18.05 -3.51 4.00
C LEU A 31 18.64 -2.79 2.78
N LEU A 32 17.79 -2.28 1.88
CA LEU A 32 18.23 -1.56 0.69
C LEU A 32 19.09 -0.34 1.05
N TYR A 33 18.61 0.50 1.97
CA TYR A 33 19.37 1.67 2.44
C TYR A 33 20.60 1.28 3.26
N GLY A 34 20.52 0.22 4.06
CA GLY A 34 21.69 -0.31 4.78
C GLY A 34 22.80 -0.74 3.81
N PHE A 35 22.44 -1.44 2.73
CA PHE A 35 23.39 -1.83 1.69
C PHE A 35 23.98 -0.62 0.96
N GLU A 36 23.15 0.36 0.59
CA GLU A 36 23.64 1.61 -0.03
C GLU A 36 24.57 2.39 0.91
N PHE A 37 24.24 2.48 2.20
CA PHE A 37 25.07 3.14 3.19
C PHE A 37 26.45 2.47 3.33
N VAL A 38 26.48 1.13 3.43
CA VAL A 38 27.72 0.35 3.47
C VAL A 38 28.51 0.53 2.18
N ARG A 39 27.85 0.49 1.01
CA ARG A 39 28.49 0.72 -0.30
C ARG A 39 29.16 2.08 -0.38
N LEU A 40 28.46 3.15 0.05
CA LEU A 40 28.99 4.51 0.06
C LEU A 40 30.12 4.70 1.08
N ARG A 41 30.04 4.07 2.25
CA ARG A 41 31.01 4.25 3.34
C ARG A 41 32.33 3.50 3.14
N PHE A 42 32.26 2.30 2.58
CA PHE A 42 33.39 1.37 2.49
C PHE A 42 33.95 1.22 1.06
N ALA A 43 33.42 1.96 0.09
CA ALA A 43 33.92 2.12 -1.29
C ALA A 43 34.19 0.83 -2.10
N CYS A 44 33.96 -0.38 -1.57
CA CYS A 44 34.54 -1.61 -2.12
C CYS A 44 33.72 -2.90 -1.89
N TRP A 45 32.38 -2.84 -1.95
CA TRP A 45 31.61 -4.08 -2.19
C TRP A 45 30.81 -3.98 -3.49
N HIS A 46 31.22 -4.79 -4.47
CA HIS A 46 30.38 -5.12 -5.61
C HIS A 46 29.28 -6.04 -5.11
N PHE A 47 28.17 -5.44 -4.66
CA PHE A 47 26.96 -6.19 -4.39
C PHE A 47 26.43 -6.79 -5.69
N ASP A 48 26.01 -8.05 -5.63
CA ASP A 48 25.28 -8.64 -6.74
C ASP A 48 24.00 -7.82 -6.96
N PHE A 49 23.89 -7.21 -8.15
CA PHE A 49 22.75 -6.39 -8.54
C PHE A 49 21.42 -7.15 -8.45
N ARG A 50 21.46 -8.49 -8.55
CA ARG A 50 20.27 -9.35 -8.39
C ARG A 50 19.67 -9.23 -7.00
N ILE A 51 20.50 -9.07 -5.96
CA ILE A 51 20.01 -8.89 -4.59
C ILE A 51 19.30 -7.54 -4.46
N VAL A 52 19.91 -6.47 -4.98
CA VAL A 52 19.31 -5.13 -5.00
C VAL A 52 17.99 -5.13 -5.79
N MET A 53 17.97 -5.83 -6.93
CA MET A 53 16.77 -6.02 -7.76
C MET A 53 15.65 -6.71 -7.00
N VAL A 54 15.94 -7.83 -6.34
CA VAL A 54 14.94 -8.61 -5.58
C VAL A 54 14.38 -7.74 -4.46
N ILE A 55 15.24 -7.06 -3.71
CA ILE A 55 14.81 -6.24 -2.57
C ILE A 55 13.96 -5.05 -3.05
N ARG A 56 14.40 -4.33 -4.09
CA ARG A 56 13.66 -3.19 -4.64
C ARG A 56 12.33 -3.61 -5.25
N SER A 57 12.31 -4.71 -6.00
CA SER A 57 11.08 -5.26 -6.60
C SER A 57 10.11 -5.75 -5.53
N ALA A 58 10.61 -6.41 -4.48
CA ALA A 58 9.81 -6.86 -3.36
C ALA A 58 9.23 -5.67 -2.57
N ALA A 59 9.98 -4.59 -2.38
CA ALA A 59 9.49 -3.39 -1.72
C ALA A 59 8.36 -2.72 -2.53
N ILE A 60 8.52 -2.57 -3.86
CA ILE A 60 7.47 -2.00 -4.73
C ILE A 60 6.24 -2.93 -4.78
N ALA A 61 6.44 -4.24 -4.86
CA ALA A 61 5.36 -5.22 -4.84
C ALA A 61 4.57 -5.17 -3.52
N ALA A 62 5.27 -4.99 -2.40
CA ALA A 62 4.68 -4.83 -1.08
C ALA A 62 3.81 -3.57 -1.00
N ILE A 63 4.28 -2.44 -1.54
CA ILE A 63 3.47 -1.20 -1.63
C ILE A 63 2.18 -1.49 -2.41
N LEU A 64 2.29 -2.08 -3.61
CA LEU A 64 1.13 -2.38 -4.45
C LEU A 64 0.15 -3.35 -3.76
N ALA A 65 0.66 -4.42 -3.13
CA ALA A 65 -0.15 -5.39 -2.41
C ALA A 65 -0.87 -4.76 -1.21
N SER A 66 -0.18 -3.89 -0.45
CA SER A 66 -0.77 -3.18 0.69
C SER A 66 -1.93 -2.27 0.27
N HIS A 67 -1.78 -1.57 -0.87
CA HIS A 67 -2.83 -0.74 -1.46
C HIS A 67 -4.06 -1.58 -1.82
N TRP A 68 -3.88 -2.69 -2.53
CA TRP A 68 -5.00 -3.55 -2.94
C TRP A 68 -5.71 -4.24 -1.78
N ILE A 69 -4.99 -4.57 -0.70
CA ILE A 69 -5.61 -5.08 0.52
C ILE A 69 -6.49 -4.01 1.17
N MET A 70 -6.01 -2.77 1.23
CA MET A 70 -6.80 -1.65 1.77
C MET A 70 -8.05 -1.35 0.93
N VAL A 71 -7.93 -1.42 -0.41
CA VAL A 71 -9.09 -1.35 -1.31
C VAL A 71 -10.07 -2.48 -1.02
N SER A 72 -9.58 -3.71 -0.84
CA SER A 72 -10.45 -4.86 -0.55
C SER A 72 -11.19 -4.72 0.77
N VAL A 73 -10.52 -4.21 1.81
CA VAL A 73 -11.16 -3.89 3.10
C VAL A 73 -12.21 -2.78 2.93
N SER A 74 -11.94 -1.77 2.11
CA SER A 74 -12.89 -0.69 1.83
C SER A 74 -14.11 -1.18 1.05
N VAL A 75 -13.92 -2.09 0.09
CA VAL A 75 -15.02 -2.74 -0.65
C VAL A 75 -15.86 -3.62 0.25
N GLU A 76 -15.24 -4.44 1.11
CA GLU A 76 -15.95 -5.26 2.10
C GLU A 76 -16.88 -4.39 2.96
N ARG A 77 -16.37 -3.24 3.43
CA ARG A 77 -17.13 -2.29 4.24
C ARG A 77 -18.23 -1.58 3.46
N LEU A 78 -17.95 -1.17 2.24
CA LEU A 78 -18.96 -0.58 1.37
C LEU A 78 -20.12 -1.55 1.15
N ILE A 79 -19.82 -2.83 0.89
CA ILE A 79 -20.83 -3.89 0.73
C ILE A 79 -21.62 -4.08 2.03
N SER A 80 -20.95 -4.18 3.18
CA SER A 80 -21.64 -4.31 4.48
C SER A 80 -22.52 -3.08 4.79
N SER A 81 -22.13 -1.89 4.32
CA SER A 81 -22.90 -0.66 4.49
C SER A 81 -24.09 -0.56 3.53
N ILE A 82 -24.05 -1.19 2.35
CA ILE A 82 -25.17 -1.20 1.40
C ILE A 82 -26.16 -2.32 1.73
N TRP A 83 -25.66 -3.54 2.02
CA TRP A 83 -26.47 -4.75 2.25
C TRP A 83 -26.09 -5.49 3.55
N PRO A 84 -26.38 -4.90 4.72
CA PRO A 84 -25.92 -5.42 6.01
C PRO A 84 -26.41 -6.86 6.32
N LEU A 85 -27.69 -7.15 6.02
CA LEU A 85 -28.31 -8.45 6.31
C LEU A 85 -27.75 -9.58 5.43
N GLN A 86 -27.52 -9.31 4.15
CA GLN A 86 -27.00 -10.31 3.21
C GLN A 86 -25.50 -10.56 3.46
N PHE A 87 -24.77 -9.51 3.84
CA PHE A 87 -23.36 -9.62 4.16
C PHE A 87 -23.12 -10.60 5.31
N GLU A 88 -23.91 -10.53 6.39
CA GLU A 88 -23.78 -11.43 7.54
C GLU A 88 -24.00 -12.91 7.15
N GLN A 89 -24.96 -13.18 6.27
CA GLN A 89 -25.29 -14.54 5.82
C GLN A 89 -24.23 -15.13 4.87
N CYS A 90 -23.60 -14.29 4.04
CA CYS A 90 -22.68 -14.73 2.99
C CYS A 90 -21.20 -14.74 3.42
N THR A 91 -20.86 -14.16 4.58
CA THR A 91 -19.45 -13.99 4.99
C THR A 91 -18.84 -15.33 5.43
N ARG A 92 -18.11 -15.98 4.51
CA ARG A 92 -17.29 -17.16 4.82
C ARG A 92 -15.94 -16.75 5.40
N ARG A 93 -15.55 -17.34 6.54
CA ARG A 93 -14.33 -17.00 7.31
C ARG A 93 -13.01 -17.15 6.54
N PHE A 94 -12.96 -18.05 5.55
CA PHE A 94 -11.73 -18.32 4.79
C PHE A 94 -11.57 -17.43 3.54
N PHE A 95 -12.62 -16.74 3.13
CA PHE A 95 -12.61 -15.98 1.88
C PHE A 95 -11.59 -14.83 1.92
N GLY A 96 -11.48 -14.12 3.06
CA GLY A 96 -10.49 -13.07 3.23
C GLY A 96 -9.04 -13.54 3.14
N PHE A 97 -8.74 -14.78 3.57
CA PHE A 97 -7.40 -15.36 3.46
C PHE A 97 -7.00 -15.61 2.01
N PHE A 98 -7.90 -16.23 1.21
CA PHE A 98 -7.65 -16.49 -0.20
C PHE A 98 -7.53 -15.20 -1.01
N ILE A 99 -8.38 -14.21 -0.74
CA ILE A 99 -8.26 -12.89 -1.37
C ILE A 99 -6.91 -12.25 -1.04
N GLY A 100 -6.58 -12.15 0.25
CA GLY A 100 -5.34 -11.51 0.70
C GLY A 100 -4.10 -12.18 0.09
N SER A 101 -4.03 -13.51 0.13
CA SER A 101 -2.93 -14.29 -0.46
C SER A 101 -2.84 -14.12 -1.97
N SER A 102 -3.98 -14.11 -2.67
CA SER A 102 -4.01 -13.93 -4.13
C SER A 102 -3.55 -12.53 -4.54
N ILE A 103 -3.98 -11.50 -3.81
CA ILE A 103 -3.55 -10.11 -4.04
C ILE A 103 -2.03 -9.99 -3.90
N ILE A 104 -1.46 -10.59 -2.84
CA ILE A 104 -0.01 -10.59 -2.63
C ILE A 104 0.69 -11.32 -3.78
N ALA A 105 0.28 -12.55 -4.09
CA ALA A 105 0.91 -13.36 -5.13
C ALA A 105 0.87 -12.65 -6.49
N ILE A 106 -0.28 -12.11 -6.89
CA ILE A 106 -0.45 -11.40 -8.15
C ILE A 106 0.41 -10.13 -8.16
N SER A 107 0.38 -9.33 -7.09
CA SER A 107 1.19 -8.10 -7.00
C SER A 107 2.68 -8.40 -7.14
N PHE A 108 3.18 -9.43 -6.45
CA PHE A 108 4.57 -9.85 -6.57
C PHE A 108 4.91 -10.34 -7.97
N VAL A 109 4.11 -11.22 -8.57
CA VAL A 109 4.37 -11.73 -9.91
C VAL A 109 4.38 -10.60 -10.95
N VAL A 110 3.38 -9.71 -10.92
CA VAL A 110 3.28 -8.59 -11.88
C VAL A 110 4.44 -7.62 -11.72
N THR A 111 4.76 -7.21 -10.49
CA THR A 111 5.86 -6.28 -10.25
C THR A 111 7.22 -6.88 -10.59
N PHE A 112 7.47 -8.14 -10.22
CA PHE A 112 8.72 -8.80 -10.60
C PHE A 112 8.82 -8.97 -12.11
N TYR A 113 7.75 -9.37 -12.78
CA TYR A 113 7.74 -9.50 -14.23
C TYR A 113 8.06 -8.17 -14.93
N ALA A 114 7.44 -7.07 -14.48
CA ALA A 114 7.65 -5.73 -15.05
C ALA A 114 9.08 -5.21 -14.80
N LEU A 115 9.60 -5.36 -13.58
CA LEU A 115 10.90 -4.81 -13.20
C LEU A 115 12.10 -5.65 -13.65
N SER A 116 11.88 -6.95 -13.92
CA SER A 116 12.95 -7.87 -14.32
C SER A 116 13.03 -8.12 -15.83
N ASP A 117 12.31 -7.34 -16.64
CA ASP A 117 12.16 -7.54 -18.10
C ASP A 117 11.74 -8.99 -18.42
N GLY A 118 10.64 -9.44 -17.81
CA GLY A 118 10.17 -10.82 -17.94
C GLY A 118 11.17 -11.85 -17.41
N PHE A 119 11.81 -11.56 -16.28
CA PHE A 119 12.85 -12.36 -15.61
C PHE A 119 14.19 -12.48 -16.37
N ARG A 120 14.35 -11.81 -17.52
CA ARG A 120 15.59 -11.84 -18.32
C ARG A 120 16.77 -11.22 -17.59
N LEU A 121 16.54 -10.20 -16.77
CA LEU A 121 17.58 -9.54 -15.97
C LEU A 121 18.19 -10.46 -14.89
N PHE A 122 17.50 -11.54 -14.50
CA PHE A 122 18.09 -12.57 -13.64
C PHE A 122 19.04 -13.50 -14.42
N ALA A 123 18.73 -13.78 -15.69
CA ALA A 123 19.51 -14.68 -16.55
C ALA A 123 20.74 -13.99 -17.17
N THR A 124 20.65 -12.70 -17.50
CA THR A 124 21.72 -11.94 -18.16
C THR A 124 22.30 -10.86 -17.26
N THR A 125 23.62 -10.90 -17.04
CA THR A 125 24.39 -9.87 -16.34
C THR A 125 24.55 -8.63 -17.22
N ARG A 126 23.48 -7.84 -17.39
CA ARG A 126 23.59 -6.47 -17.94
C ARG A 126 23.90 -5.49 -16.81
N ASN A 127 24.65 -4.44 -17.15
CA ASN A 127 25.10 -3.43 -16.20
C ASN A 127 23.95 -2.77 -15.43
N VAL A 128 24.22 -2.62 -14.13
CA VAL A 128 23.37 -2.20 -13.00
C VAL A 128 22.54 -0.94 -13.23
N LEU A 129 22.92 -0.08 -14.19
CA LEU A 129 22.16 1.13 -14.47
C LEU A 129 20.71 0.80 -14.85
N LYS A 130 20.42 -0.19 -15.71
CA LYS A 130 19.04 -0.49 -16.16
C LYS A 130 18.07 -1.03 -15.10
N MET A 131 18.35 -0.91 -13.81
CA MET A 131 17.42 -1.20 -12.72
C MET A 131 16.72 0.05 -12.18
N ASP A 132 17.25 1.24 -12.45
CA ASP A 132 16.52 2.45 -12.12
C ASP A 132 15.40 2.64 -13.14
N LEU A 133 14.17 2.65 -12.65
CA LEU A 133 12.98 2.98 -13.42
C LEU A 133 13.10 4.37 -14.08
N ARG A 134 13.99 5.24 -13.59
CA ARG A 134 14.15 6.63 -14.07
C ARG A 134 15.18 6.81 -15.16
N ILE A 135 15.91 5.76 -15.52
CA ILE A 135 16.79 5.80 -16.68
C ILE A 135 15.94 5.79 -17.93
N LYS A 136 16.33 6.60 -18.92
CA LYS A 136 15.58 6.75 -20.18
C LYS A 136 15.24 5.41 -20.85
N ASP A 137 16.14 4.42 -20.75
CA ASP A 137 15.94 3.07 -21.28
C ASP A 137 14.78 2.30 -20.65
N ASN A 138 14.37 2.64 -19.42
CA ASN A 138 13.30 1.98 -18.66
C ASN A 138 12.03 2.82 -18.53
N LYS A 139 11.97 3.95 -19.25
CA LYS A 139 10.88 4.90 -19.13
C LYS A 139 9.51 4.25 -19.34
N GLU A 140 9.40 3.30 -20.28
CA GLU A 140 8.15 2.58 -20.55
C GLU A 140 7.68 1.74 -19.35
N ALA A 141 8.59 1.02 -18.69
CA ALA A 141 8.26 0.21 -17.51
C ALA A 141 7.90 1.09 -16.30
N TYR A 142 8.56 2.25 -16.17
CA TYR A 142 8.23 3.24 -15.16
C TYR A 142 6.87 3.87 -15.40
N ASP A 143 6.61 4.33 -16.62
CA ASP A 143 5.35 4.93 -17.01
C ASP A 143 4.20 3.92 -16.82
N LEU A 144 4.41 2.65 -17.17
CA LEU A 144 3.43 1.58 -16.92
C LEU A 144 3.15 1.40 -15.43
N THR A 145 4.19 1.29 -14.59
CA THR A 145 4.03 1.10 -13.14
C THR A 145 3.33 2.29 -12.50
N PHE A 146 3.69 3.51 -12.91
CA PHE A 146 3.07 4.74 -12.44
C PHE A 146 1.62 4.87 -12.90
N GLN A 147 1.33 4.55 -14.16
CA GLN A 147 -0.04 4.54 -14.69
C GLN A 147 -0.91 3.52 -13.97
N VAL A 148 -0.42 2.30 -13.74
CA VAL A 148 -1.15 1.29 -12.98
C VAL A 148 -1.49 1.81 -11.58
N MET A 149 -0.52 2.37 -10.85
CA MET A 149 -0.79 2.97 -9.54
C MET A 149 -1.81 4.11 -9.65
N ALA A 150 -1.65 5.04 -10.59
CA ALA A 150 -2.57 6.17 -10.76
C ALA A 150 -4.00 5.68 -11.06
N TYR A 151 -4.15 4.70 -11.95
CA TYR A 151 -5.44 4.11 -12.31
C TYR A 151 -6.08 3.33 -11.16
N THR A 152 -5.32 2.83 -10.18
CA THR A 152 -5.88 2.15 -9.00
C THR A 152 -6.20 3.12 -7.87
N TYR A 153 -5.42 4.20 -7.72
CA TYR A 153 -5.68 5.22 -6.70
C TYR A 153 -6.99 5.98 -6.92
N VAL A 154 -7.37 6.25 -8.18
CA VAL A 154 -8.64 6.93 -8.50
C VAL A 154 -9.86 6.13 -8.00
N PRO A 155 -10.09 4.87 -8.41
CA PRO A 155 -11.22 4.08 -7.93
C PRO A 155 -11.13 3.80 -6.42
N SER A 156 -9.93 3.58 -5.88
CA SER A 156 -9.73 3.47 -4.42
C SER A 156 -10.25 4.70 -3.68
N SER A 157 -9.92 5.90 -4.16
CA SER A 157 -10.34 7.16 -3.55
C SER A 157 -11.86 7.36 -3.66
N LEU A 158 -12.46 6.95 -4.78
CA LEU A 158 -13.92 7.00 -4.98
C LEU A 158 -14.65 6.04 -4.04
N ILE A 159 -14.15 4.82 -3.88
CA ILE A 159 -14.71 3.82 -2.95
C ILE A 159 -14.62 4.37 -1.52
N PHE A 160 -13.48 4.94 -1.15
CA PHE A 160 -13.27 5.51 0.17
C PHE A 160 -14.19 6.70 0.45
N ALA A 161 -14.35 7.61 -0.53
CA ALA A 161 -15.26 8.74 -0.44
C ALA A 161 -16.72 8.27 -0.30
N ALA A 162 -17.13 7.24 -1.05
CA ALA A 162 -18.45 6.63 -0.94
C ALA A 162 -18.68 6.02 0.45
N ASP A 163 -17.68 5.31 1.00
CA ASP A 163 -17.74 4.71 2.33
C ASP A 163 -17.89 5.78 3.43
N CYS A 164 -17.12 6.86 3.33
CA CYS A 164 -17.23 8.02 4.23
C CYS A 164 -18.60 8.71 4.11
N TYR A 165 -19.09 8.91 2.88
CA TYR A 165 -20.38 9.52 2.64
C TYR A 165 -21.53 8.71 3.26
N LEU A 166 -21.54 7.39 3.03
CA LEU A 166 -22.59 6.50 3.54
C LEU A 166 -22.58 6.36 5.06
N ASN A 167 -21.39 6.35 5.69
CA ASN A 167 -21.26 6.11 7.13
C ASN A 167 -21.29 7.38 8.00
N PHE A 168 -20.91 8.56 7.46
CA PHE A 168 -20.85 9.81 8.24
C PHE A 168 -21.81 10.90 7.79
N PHE A 169 -22.01 11.08 6.48
CA PHE A 169 -22.74 12.25 5.95
C PHE A 169 -24.21 11.97 5.66
N LYS A 170 -24.52 10.75 5.19
CA LYS A 170 -25.89 10.34 4.96
C LYS A 170 -26.60 10.22 6.30
N LYS A 171 -27.29 11.30 6.71
CA LYS A 171 -28.31 11.27 7.77
C LYS A 171 -29.42 10.32 7.33
N ARG A 172 -29.24 9.01 7.48
CA ARG A 172 -30.38 8.12 7.58
C ARG A 172 -31.08 8.56 8.85
N LYS A 173 -32.22 9.25 8.68
CA LYS A 173 -33.20 9.41 9.76
C LYS A 173 -33.23 8.07 10.47
N GLN A 174 -32.95 8.08 11.76
CA GLN A 174 -33.18 6.95 12.67
C GLN A 174 -34.68 6.66 12.65
N ASN A 175 -35.20 6.20 11.50
CA ASN A 175 -36.52 5.64 11.42
C ASN A 175 -36.37 4.34 12.20
N ILE A 176 -37.04 4.36 13.35
CA ILE A 176 -37.04 3.44 14.49
C ILE A 176 -37.42 1.98 14.12
N THR A 177 -37.34 1.60 12.84
CA THR A 177 -37.78 0.30 12.29
C THR A 177 -36.64 -0.57 11.74
N GLY A 178 -35.39 -0.15 11.87
CA GLY A 178 -34.24 -1.02 11.53
C GLY A 178 -33.97 -2.05 12.63
N SER A 179 -33.80 -3.33 12.26
CA SER A 179 -33.33 -4.38 13.17
C SER A 179 -32.07 -3.93 13.93
N LEU A 180 -31.97 -4.29 15.22
CA LEU A 180 -30.81 -4.02 16.08
C LEU A 180 -29.48 -4.46 15.43
N ALA A 181 -29.51 -5.53 14.63
CA ALA A 181 -28.34 -6.02 13.90
C ALA A 181 -27.83 -5.01 12.87
N ILE A 182 -28.73 -4.27 12.20
CA ILE A 182 -28.37 -3.28 11.18
C ILE A 182 -27.73 -2.05 11.83
N SER A 183 -28.31 -1.54 12.93
CA SER A 183 -27.74 -0.39 13.64
C SER A 183 -26.38 -0.72 14.25
N TYR A 184 -26.21 -1.95 14.75
CA TYR A 184 -24.93 -2.46 15.23
C TYR A 184 -23.86 -2.45 14.13
N GLN A 185 -24.13 -3.02 12.95
CA GLN A 185 -23.17 -3.03 11.84
C GLN A 185 -22.73 -1.63 11.41
N TYR A 186 -23.64 -0.65 11.33
CA TYR A 186 -23.25 0.73 11.00
C TYR A 186 -22.38 1.39 12.08
N ALA A 187 -22.70 1.17 13.36
CA ALA A 187 -21.90 1.69 14.46
C ALA A 187 -20.47 1.12 14.42
N GLU A 188 -20.34 -0.17 14.10
CA GLU A 188 -19.06 -0.83 13.93
C GLU A 188 -18.28 -0.32 12.72
N ASN A 189 -18.91 -0.25 11.55
CA ASN A 189 -18.29 0.30 10.35
C ASN A 189 -17.78 1.72 10.59
N ARG A 190 -18.54 2.55 11.29
CA ARG A 190 -18.13 3.92 11.61
C ARG A 190 -16.90 3.96 12.53
N LYS A 191 -16.84 3.12 13.56
CA LYS A 191 -15.67 2.99 14.45
C LYS A 191 -14.44 2.54 13.66
N VAL A 192 -14.66 1.63 12.74
CA VAL A 192 -13.61 0.99 11.97
C VAL A 192 -13.07 1.96 10.90
N ILE A 193 -13.95 2.70 10.21
CA ILE A 193 -13.56 3.77 9.27
C ILE A 193 -12.84 4.90 10.02
N SER A 194 -13.28 5.30 11.21
CA SER A 194 -12.60 6.37 11.96
C SER A 194 -11.17 6.00 12.38
N ILE A 195 -10.85 4.71 12.53
CA ILE A 195 -9.49 4.23 12.80
C ILE A 195 -8.65 4.18 11.52
N ILE A 196 -9.24 3.76 10.39
CA ILE A 196 -8.52 3.64 9.10
C ILE A 196 -8.33 4.99 8.40
N LEU A 197 -9.29 5.91 8.56
CA LEU A 197 -9.31 7.22 7.91
C LEU A 197 -8.03 8.04 8.14
N PRO A 198 -7.48 8.15 9.36
CA PRO A 198 -6.20 8.82 9.58
C PRO A 198 -5.04 8.18 8.81
N LEU A 199 -5.02 6.85 8.68
CA LEU A 199 -3.97 6.12 7.98
C LEU A 199 -4.05 6.39 6.47
N GLU A 200 -5.25 6.31 5.89
CA GLU A 200 -5.49 6.62 4.47
C GLU A 200 -5.21 8.09 4.14
N ILE A 201 -5.68 9.03 4.97
CA ILE A 201 -5.39 10.45 4.80
C ILE A 201 -3.90 10.71 4.88
N THR A 202 -3.21 10.17 5.88
CA THR A 202 -1.75 10.36 6.02
C THR A 202 -1.04 9.82 4.79
N ASN A 203 -1.36 8.59 4.36
CA ASN A 203 -0.74 7.99 3.19
C ASN A 203 -1.01 8.80 1.91
N ALA A 204 -2.26 9.23 1.69
CA ALA A 204 -2.64 10.05 0.55
C ALA A 204 -1.96 11.43 0.57
N THR A 205 -1.95 12.12 1.72
CA THR A 205 -1.30 13.43 1.87
C THR A 205 0.20 13.33 1.63
N VAL A 206 0.88 12.33 2.20
CA VAL A 206 2.32 12.17 1.99
C VAL A 206 2.62 11.79 0.54
N THR A 207 1.78 10.97 -0.10
CA THR A 207 1.93 10.62 -1.53
C THR A 207 1.74 11.84 -2.43
N ILE A 208 0.71 12.65 -2.19
CA ILE A 208 0.46 13.90 -2.91
C ILE A 208 1.64 14.86 -2.71
N PHE A 209 2.08 15.05 -1.47
CA PHE A 209 3.22 15.91 -1.16
C PHE A 209 4.50 15.43 -1.85
N GLY A 210 4.81 14.13 -1.82
CA GLY A 210 5.95 13.55 -2.51
C GLY A 210 5.88 13.75 -4.03
N THR A 211 4.68 13.60 -4.61
CA THR A 211 4.45 13.80 -6.05
C THR A 211 4.65 15.27 -6.44
N ILE A 212 4.11 16.21 -5.65
CA ILE A 212 4.30 17.66 -5.88
C ILE A 212 5.77 18.03 -5.72
N ALA A 213 6.43 17.55 -4.65
CA ALA A 213 7.85 17.79 -4.42
C ALA A 213 8.71 17.28 -5.59
N GLN A 214 8.39 16.11 -6.14
CA GLN A 214 9.06 15.56 -7.31
C GLN A 214 8.81 16.40 -8.58
N ALA A 215 7.58 16.85 -8.80
CA ALA A 215 7.25 17.72 -9.93
C ALA A 215 8.00 19.05 -9.86
N VAL A 216 8.04 19.68 -8.69
CA VAL A 216 8.80 20.92 -8.43
C VAL A 216 10.29 20.68 -8.61
N TYR A 217 10.85 19.59 -8.08
CA TYR A 217 12.27 19.27 -8.24
C TYR A 217 12.67 19.11 -9.71
N ASN A 218 11.85 18.42 -10.50
CA ASN A 218 12.07 18.26 -11.93
C ASN A 218 12.00 19.59 -12.69
N ALA A 219 11.10 20.48 -12.30
CA ALA A 219 10.96 21.80 -12.91
C ALA A 219 12.13 22.74 -12.55
N VAL A 220 12.63 22.68 -11.31
CA VAL A 220 13.72 23.53 -10.81
C VAL A 220 15.10 23.00 -11.26
N ASN A 221 15.26 21.68 -11.39
CA ASN A 221 16.54 21.06 -11.76
C ASN A 221 16.39 20.19 -13.03
N PRO A 222 16.19 20.81 -14.21
CA PRO A 222 16.09 20.10 -15.48
C PRO A 222 17.37 19.34 -15.84
N ASP A 223 18.53 19.78 -15.31
CA ASP A 223 19.84 19.18 -15.53
C ASP A 223 20.32 18.27 -14.38
N ALA A 224 19.48 18.02 -13.35
CA ALA A 224 19.85 17.13 -12.26
C ALA A 224 20.27 15.75 -12.79
N THR A 225 21.38 15.25 -12.26
CA THR A 225 21.87 13.90 -12.57
C THR A 225 20.81 12.86 -12.18
N GLU A 226 20.77 11.73 -12.89
CA GLU A 226 19.83 10.63 -12.59
C GLU A 226 19.96 10.15 -11.13
N ILE A 227 21.17 10.18 -10.58
CA ILE A 227 21.46 9.83 -9.18
C ILE A 227 20.87 10.86 -8.20
N GLN A 228 20.98 12.16 -8.48
CA GLN A 228 20.37 13.19 -7.62
C GLN A 228 18.85 13.12 -7.64
N ARG A 229 18.26 12.86 -8.81
CA ARG A 229 16.83 12.55 -8.95
C ARG A 229 16.48 11.26 -8.19
N SER A 230 17.35 10.25 -8.22
CA SER A 230 17.19 9.01 -7.47
C SER A 230 17.05 9.25 -5.98
N LEU A 231 18.07 9.90 -5.40
CA LEU A 231 18.15 10.23 -3.98
C LEU A 231 17.01 11.13 -3.53
N PHE A 232 16.66 12.16 -4.31
CA PHE A 232 15.59 13.08 -3.93
C PHE A 232 14.24 12.36 -3.81
N VAL A 233 13.88 11.53 -4.80
CA VAL A 233 12.59 10.83 -4.73
C VAL A 233 12.63 9.69 -3.73
N GLU A 234 13.77 9.03 -3.52
CA GLU A 234 13.88 8.01 -2.46
C GLU A 234 13.72 8.65 -1.07
N LEU A 235 14.28 9.85 -0.87
CA LEU A 235 14.11 10.62 0.37
C LEU A 235 12.68 11.14 0.55
N THR A 236 11.97 11.49 -0.52
CA THR A 236 10.56 11.89 -0.44
C THR A 236 9.60 10.69 -0.42
N ALA A 237 10.01 9.51 -0.91
CA ALA A 237 9.26 8.25 -0.91
C ALA A 237 9.47 7.40 0.36
N LEU A 238 10.32 7.84 1.30
CA LEU A 238 10.35 7.35 2.69
C LEU A 238 8.99 7.54 3.42
N SER A 239 8.04 8.21 2.76
CA SER A 239 6.60 8.16 3.04
C SER A 239 6.07 6.78 3.42
N SER A 240 6.66 5.73 2.84
CA SER A 240 6.17 4.37 2.92
C SER A 240 6.41 3.69 4.29
N LEU A 241 7.26 4.28 5.15
CA LEU A 241 7.43 3.88 6.57
C LEU A 241 6.40 4.52 7.52
N PHE A 242 5.73 5.60 7.11
CA PHE A 242 4.70 6.25 7.94
C PHE A 242 3.47 5.36 8.17
N PRO A 243 2.94 4.63 7.16
CA PRO A 243 1.87 3.65 7.38
C PRO A 243 2.25 2.58 8.40
N LEU A 244 3.51 2.13 8.43
CA LEU A 244 4.01 1.18 9.43
C LEU A 244 4.02 1.79 10.84
N ALA A 245 4.57 2.99 11.00
CA ALA A 245 4.56 3.70 12.28
C ALA A 245 3.13 3.95 12.79
N PHE A 246 2.22 4.37 11.90
CA PHE A 246 0.81 4.55 12.24
C PHE A 246 0.10 3.24 12.58
N ALA A 247 0.37 2.16 11.85
CA ALA A 247 -0.18 0.84 12.15
C ALA A 247 0.27 0.36 13.54
N ILE A 248 1.55 0.56 13.90
CA ILE A 248 2.08 0.25 15.24
C ILE A 248 1.41 1.13 16.31
N ILE A 249 1.24 2.44 16.06
CA ILE A 249 0.54 3.34 16.99
C ILE A 249 -0.91 2.92 17.19
N ILE A 250 -1.62 2.53 16.12
CA ILE A 250 -3.00 2.04 16.19
C ILE A 250 -3.05 0.75 17.00
N GLU A 251 -2.16 -0.21 16.72
CA GLU A 251 -2.08 -1.45 17.46
C GLU A 251 -1.82 -1.19 18.96
N TRP A 252 -0.91 -0.27 19.28
CA TRP A 252 -0.58 0.06 20.67
C TRP A 252 -1.70 0.81 21.40
N ARG A 253 -2.36 1.77 20.74
CA ARG A 253 -3.44 2.59 21.32
C ARG A 253 -4.77 1.86 21.43
N VAL A 254 -5.10 1.05 20.44
CA VAL A 254 -6.42 0.42 20.29
C VAL A 254 -6.39 -1.05 20.72
N GLY A 255 -5.28 -1.76 20.52
CA GLY A 255 -5.15 -3.18 20.86
C GLY A 255 -4.95 -3.47 22.36
N TYR A 256 -4.56 -2.48 23.15
CA TYR A 256 -4.41 -2.59 24.62
C TYR A 256 -5.70 -2.27 25.40
N ARG A 257 -6.78 -1.84 24.73
CA ARG A 257 -8.11 -1.63 25.32
C ARG A 257 -9.02 -2.81 24.99
#